data_AF-A0A832PML0-F1
#
_entry.id   AF-A0A832PML0-F1
#
_cell.length_a   1.000
_cell.length_b   1.000
_cell.length_c   1.000
_cell.angle_alpha   90.00
_cell.angle_beta   90.00
_cell.angle_gamma   90.00
#
_symmetry.space_group_name_H-M   'P 1'
#
loop_
_entity.id
_entity.type
_entity.pdbx_description
1 polymer ?
#
loop_
_entity_poly.entity_id
_entity_poly.type
_entity_poly.pdbx_seq_one_letter_code
_entity_poly.pdbx_strand_id
1 'polypeptide(L)' 'VGLARAQALAARRPHSAREMRVIAGWFARFANLRAREGWGEGVPSAAFIAWQLWGGDPGRAWVERHRPDWG' A
#
# COMPACT_ATOMS: atom_id res chain seq x y z
N VAL A 1 0.19 -13.40 0.00
CA VAL A 1 0.89 -12.23 0.61
C VAL A 1 -0.03 -11.01 0.79
N GLY A 2 -0.75 -10.55 -0.24
CA GLY A 2 -1.60 -9.35 -0.14
C GLY A 2 -2.69 -9.41 0.93
N LEU A 3 -3.49 -10.48 0.97
CA LEU A 3 -4.61 -10.61 1.92
C LEU A 3 -4.16 -10.60 3.39
N ALA A 4 -3.13 -11.38 3.74
CA ALA A 4 -2.60 -11.42 5.11
C ALA A 4 -2.05 -10.06 5.56
N ARG A 5 -1.50 -9.28 4.63
CA ARG A 5 -1.02 -7.92 4.91
C ARG A 5 -2.17 -6.93 5.05
N ALA A 6 -3.21 -7.03 4.22
CA ALA A 6 -4.43 -6.26 4.35
C ALA A 6 -5.08 -6.45 5.72
N GLN A 7 -5.14 -7.70 6.19
CA GLN A 7 -5.64 -8.03 7.54
C GLN A 7 -4.76 -7.46 8.65
N ALA A 8 -3.42 -7.50 8.51
CA ALA A 8 -2.51 -6.91 9.49
C ALA A 8 -2.66 -5.39 9.62
N LEU A 9 -2.79 -4.70 8.49
CA LEU A 9 -3.06 -3.26 8.43
C LEU A 9 -4.43 -2.92 9.08
N ALA A 10 -5.48 -3.68 8.74
CA ALA A 10 -6.81 -3.49 9.30
C ALA A 10 -6.86 -3.72 10.83
N ALA A 11 -6.06 -4.67 11.33
CA ALA A 11 -5.96 -4.99 12.75
C ALA A 11 -5.17 -3.95 13.58
N ARG A 12 -4.66 -2.87 12.96
CA ARG A 12 -3.86 -1.80 13.61
C ARG A 12 -2.76 -2.33 14.52
N ARG A 13 -2.18 -3.48 14.17
CA ARG A 13 -1.08 -4.04 14.99
C ARG A 13 0.11 -3.09 14.93
N PRO A 14 0.87 -2.95 16.02
CA PRO A 14 2.12 -2.19 15.99
C PRO A 14 3.00 -2.77 14.87
N HIS A 15 3.33 -1.94 13.89
CA HIS A 15 4.23 -2.33 12.80
C HIS A 15 5.64 -1.89 13.15
N SER A 16 6.60 -2.80 13.01
CA SER A 16 8.00 -2.45 13.14
C SER A 16 8.42 -1.47 12.03
N ALA A 17 9.44 -0.65 12.28
CA ALA A 17 10.02 0.25 11.27
C ALA A 17 10.40 -0.50 9.97
N ARG A 18 10.89 -1.74 10.09
CA ARG A 18 11.20 -2.62 8.95
C ARG A 18 9.96 -2.91 8.10
N GLU A 19 8.85 -3.25 8.73
CA GLU A 19 7.60 -3.54 8.02
C GLU A 19 7.04 -2.29 7.34
N MET A 20 7.11 -1.14 8.01
CA MET A 20 6.67 0.13 7.45
C MET A 20 7.47 0.50 6.20
N ARG A 21 8.80 0.32 6.21
CA ARG A 21 9.65 0.50 5.02
C ARG A 21 9.27 -0.45 3.89
N VAL A 22 8.90 -1.70 4.18
CA VAL A 22 8.42 -2.66 3.16
C VAL A 22 7.10 -2.21 2.56
N ILE A 23 6.16 -1.75 3.38
CA ILE A 23 4.87 -1.24 2.88
C ILE A 23 5.09 0.01 2.01
N ALA A 24 5.94 0.94 2.45
CA ALA A 24 6.30 2.14 1.69
C ALA A 24 6.93 1.80 0.32
N GLY A 25 7.86 0.84 0.30
CA GLY A 25 8.50 0.39 -0.94
C GLY A 25 7.51 -0.24 -1.91
N TRP A 26 6.51 -0.97 -1.41
CA TRP A 26 5.42 -1.51 -2.24
C TRP A 26 4.60 -0.40 -2.89
N PHE A 27 4.16 0.59 -2.12
CA PHE A 27 3.44 1.74 -2.66
C PHE A 27 4.28 2.52 -3.68
N ALA A 28 5.57 2.74 -3.43
CA ALA A 28 6.46 3.41 -4.37
C ALA A 28 6.58 2.65 -5.70
N ARG A 29 6.73 1.31 -5.65
CA ARG A 29 6.80 0.46 -6.85
C ARG A 29 5.53 0.56 -7.70
N PHE A 30 4.37 0.57 -7.06
CA PHE A 30 3.08 0.59 -7.75
C PHE A 30 2.60 1.98 -8.16
N ALA A 31 3.10 3.04 -7.51
CA ALA A 31 2.76 4.42 -7.88
C ALA A 31 3.09 4.70 -9.36
N ASN A 32 4.17 4.12 -9.89
CA ASN A 32 4.54 4.26 -11.31
C ASN A 32 3.57 3.56 -12.28
N LEU A 33 2.72 2.65 -11.78
CA LEU A 33 1.72 1.97 -12.60
C LEU A 33 0.38 2.73 -12.64
N ARG A 34 0.25 3.85 -11.92
CA ARG A 34 -0.94 4.72 -11.94
C ARG A 34 -1.28 5.30 -13.29
N ALA A 35 -0.27 5.60 -14.11
CA ALA A 35 -0.45 6.19 -15.43
C ALA A 35 -0.86 5.17 -16.52
N ARG A 36 -1.09 3.91 -16.14
CA ARG A 36 -1.47 2.83 -17.08
C ARG A 36 -2.99 2.66 -17.06
N GLU A 37 -3.54 2.20 -18.18
CA GLU A 37 -4.97 1.82 -18.28
C GLU A 37 -5.39 0.85 -17.16
N GLY A 38 -6.64 0.95 -16.73
CA GLY A 38 -7.20 0.11 -15.67
C GLY A 38 -6.88 0.59 -14.25
N TRP A 39 -6.44 1.84 -14.07
CA TRP A 39 -6.33 2.47 -12.75
C TRP A 39 -7.66 3.12 -12.32
N GLY A 40 -8.62 2.29 -11.92
CA GLY A 40 -9.93 2.76 -11.44
C GLY A 40 -10.95 3.07 -12.54
N GLU A 41 -10.59 2.87 -13.81
CA GLU A 41 -11.50 3.00 -14.95
C GLU A 41 -11.55 1.67 -15.74
N GLY A 42 -12.73 1.30 -16.23
CA GLY A 42 -12.94 0.06 -16.96
C GLY A 42 -12.69 -1.19 -16.12
N VAL A 43 -12.06 -2.22 -16.71
CA VAL A 43 -11.65 -3.42 -15.97
C VAL A 43 -10.41 -3.07 -15.14
N PRO A 44 -10.46 -3.21 -13.81
CA PRO A 44 -9.35 -2.84 -12.95
C PRO A 44 -8.11 -3.69 -13.25
N SER A 45 -6.97 -3.02 -13.44
CA SER A 45 -5.68 -3.67 -13.60
C SER A 45 -5.30 -4.44 -12.34
N ALA A 46 -4.49 -5.49 -12.50
CA ALA A 46 -3.94 -6.22 -11.36
C ALA A 46 -3.14 -5.31 -10.40
N ALA A 47 -2.51 -4.25 -10.93
CA ALA A 47 -1.82 -3.24 -10.14
C ALA A 47 -2.78 -2.40 -9.29
N PHE A 48 -3.91 -1.99 -9.84
CA PHE A 48 -4.94 -1.26 -9.10
C PHE A 48 -5.57 -2.14 -8.01
N ILE A 49 -5.89 -3.40 -8.32
CA ILE A 49 -6.40 -4.35 -7.31
C ILE A 49 -5.39 -4.53 -6.18
N ALA A 50 -4.11 -4.74 -6.51
CA ALA A 50 -3.05 -4.84 -5.51
C ALA A 50 -2.97 -3.55 -4.66
N TRP A 51 -2.98 -2.37 -5.28
CA TRP A 51 -2.96 -1.09 -4.56
C TRP A 51 -4.08 -0.98 -3.53
N GLN A 52 -5.31 -1.33 -3.91
CA GLN A 52 -6.46 -1.31 -3.02
C GLN A 52 -6.35 -2.34 -1.89
N LEU A 53 -5.81 -3.53 -2.16
CA LEU A 53 -5.56 -4.55 -1.13
C LEU A 53 -4.55 -4.11 -0.07
N TRP A 54 -3.62 -3.22 -0.41
CA TRP A 54 -2.68 -2.63 0.55
C TRP A 54 -3.24 -1.40 1.28
N GLY A 55 -4.52 -1.08 1.09
CA GLY A 55 -5.22 0.03 1.76
C GLY A 55 -5.35 1.30 0.91
N GLY A 56 -4.98 1.23 -0.37
CA GLY A 56 -5.14 2.32 -1.32
C GLY A 56 -4.44 3.62 -0.90
N ASP A 57 -4.98 4.74 -1.36
CA ASP A 57 -4.45 6.07 -1.06
C ASP A 57 -4.45 6.38 0.45
N PRO A 58 -5.49 6.01 1.23
CA PRO A 58 -5.45 6.15 2.67
C PRO A 58 -4.30 5.35 3.32
N GLY A 59 -4.06 4.12 2.87
CA GLY A 59 -2.98 3.26 3.34
C GLY A 59 -1.60 3.84 3.02
N ARG A 60 -1.41 4.32 1.78
CA ARG A 60 -0.20 5.04 1.39
C ARG A 60 0.03 6.24 2.30
N ALA A 61 -0.97 7.12 2.42
CA ALA A 61 -0.84 8.33 3.21
C ALA A 61 -0.56 8.03 4.69
N TRP A 62 -1.16 6.97 5.24
CA TRP A 62 -0.89 6.53 6.60
C TRP A 62 0.57 6.12 6.79
N VAL A 63 1.13 5.31 5.89
CA VAL A 63 2.55 4.93 5.94
C VAL A 63 3.44 6.17 5.84
N GLU A 64 3.19 7.07 4.88
CA GLU A 64 4.02 8.26 4.72
C GLU A 64 4.01 9.19 5.94
N ARG A 65 2.88 9.29 6.64
CA ARG A 65 2.79 10.09 7.89
C ARG A 65 3.67 9.54 9.01
N HIS A 66 3.86 8.22 9.07
CA HIS A 66 4.67 7.57 10.11
C HIS A 66 6.14 7.42 9.72
N ARG A 67 6.55 7.85 8.52
CA ARG A 67 7.94 7.77 8.06
C ARG A 67 8.97 8.35 9.07
N PRO A 68 8.70 9.47 9.77
CA PRO A 68 9.60 9.97 10.81
C PRO A 68 9.80 9.02 11.99
N ASP A 69 8.83 8.13 12.27
CA ASP A 69 8.85 7.23 13.42
C ASP A 69 9.74 5.99 13.19
N TRP A 70 10.31 5.82 11.99
CA TRP A 70 11.02 4.60 11.62
C TRP A 70 12.50 4.59 12.04
N GLY A 71 13.02 5.73 12.51
CA GLY A 71 14.44 5.92 12.80
C GLY A 71 15.28 6.17 11.54
#